data_AF-A0A2L0EU72-F1
#
_entry.id   AF-A0A2L0EU72-F1
#
_cell.length_a   1.000
_cell.length_b   1.000
_cell.length_c   1.000
_cell.angle_alpha   90.00
_cell.angle_beta   90.00
_cell.angle_gamma   90.00
#
_symmetry.space_group_name_H-M   'P 1'
#
loop_
_entity.id
_entity.type
_entity.pdbx_description
1 polymer ?
#
loop_
_entity_poly.entity_id
_entity_poly.type
_entity_poly.pdbx_seq_one_letter_code
_entity_poly.pdbx_strand_id
1 'polypeptide(L)'
;MKIKHLRLETGYLVEPIPLQGGLSAHQIQIITIGEQGSSRVRLSLDPNRCSLDSFGEPKACTRMASLQLEADVELLEECDEKQLLALKFGGSGGPALRLALLPLCGQGHEAIVARLLIFGESGEVRAIVPMQGWSAGCVKA
;
A
#
# COMPACT_ATOMS: atom_id res chain seq x y z
N MET A 1 -0.37 -17.40 -7.48
CA MET A 1 0.64 -16.71 -6.67
C MET A 1 0.13 -16.56 -5.24
N LYS A 2 0.95 -16.73 -4.21
CA LYS A 2 0.53 -16.59 -2.79
C LYS A 2 1.36 -15.50 -2.13
N ILE A 3 0.89 -14.25 -2.16
CA ILE A 3 1.44 -13.20 -1.29
C ILE A 3 1.04 -13.58 0.13
N LYS A 4 2.00 -13.87 1.02
CA LYS A 4 1.69 -14.22 2.40
C LYS A 4 2.09 -13.06 3.30
N HIS A 5 1.20 -12.74 4.24
CA HIS A 5 1.47 -11.82 5.34
C HIS A 5 2.00 -10.46 4.88
N LEU A 6 1.41 -9.86 3.83
CA LEU A 6 1.72 -8.50 3.45
C LEU A 6 1.33 -7.58 4.60
N ARG A 7 2.28 -6.78 5.09
CA ARG A 7 2.01 -5.65 5.98
C ARG A 7 2.91 -4.51 5.56
N LEU A 8 2.32 -3.59 4.81
CA LEU A 8 2.99 -2.43 4.25
C LEU A 8 2.31 -1.16 4.74
N GLU A 9 3.09 -0.12 4.95
CA GLU A 9 2.59 1.21 5.25
C GLU A 9 3.44 2.27 4.56
N THR A 10 2.84 3.41 4.25
CA THR A 10 3.60 4.61 3.93
C THR A 10 4.11 5.23 5.23
N GLY A 11 5.20 5.99 5.14
CA GLY A 11 5.46 7.02 6.15
C GLY A 11 4.31 8.04 6.19
N TYR A 12 4.33 8.91 7.19
CA TYR A 12 3.38 10.03 7.23
C TYR A 12 3.70 11.05 6.14
N LEU A 13 2.68 11.44 5.39
CA LEU A 13 2.78 12.35 4.25
C LEU A 13 2.25 13.72 4.68
N VAL A 14 3.09 14.75 4.68
CA VAL A 14 2.68 16.11 5.08
C VAL A 14 1.61 16.65 4.15
N GLU A 15 1.82 16.51 2.84
CA GLU A 15 0.80 16.75 1.84
C GLU A 15 0.02 15.44 1.63
N PRO A 16 -1.30 15.44 1.84
CA PRO A 16 -2.08 14.23 1.70
C PRO A 16 -2.13 13.83 0.22
N ILE A 17 -2.12 12.53 -0.05
CA ILE A 17 -2.23 12.08 -1.43
C ILE A 17 -3.69 12.05 -1.85
N PRO A 18 -4.07 12.76 -2.93
CA PRO A 18 -5.40 12.63 -3.50
C PRO A 18 -5.55 11.27 -4.17
N LEU A 19 -6.64 10.60 -3.84
CA LEU A 19 -7.10 9.35 -4.43
C LEU A 19 -8.38 9.62 -5.24
N GLN A 20 -8.74 8.70 -6.13
CA GLN A 20 -10.01 8.79 -6.84
C GLN A 20 -11.20 8.78 -5.86
N GLY A 21 -12.34 9.33 -6.30
CA GLY A 21 -13.55 9.40 -5.47
C GLY A 21 -13.50 10.46 -4.37
N GLY A 22 -12.62 11.46 -4.49
CA GLY A 22 -12.50 12.56 -3.51
C GLY A 22 -11.84 12.17 -2.19
N LEU A 23 -11.25 10.98 -2.12
CA LEU A 23 -10.52 10.50 -0.96
C LEU A 23 -9.14 11.15 -0.91
N SER A 24 -8.62 11.39 0.30
CA SER A 24 -7.24 11.80 0.52
C SER A 24 -6.71 11.20 1.82
N ALA A 25 -5.43 10.86 1.85
CA ALA A 25 -4.82 10.22 3.00
C ALA A 25 -3.42 10.76 3.26
N HIS A 26 -3.10 10.97 4.53
CA HIS A 26 -1.76 11.28 5.02
C HIS A 26 -0.96 10.01 5.34
N GLN A 27 -1.64 8.88 5.57
CA GLN A 27 -1.00 7.57 5.68
C GLN A 27 -1.86 6.49 5.05
N ILE A 28 -1.20 5.53 4.39
CA ILE A 28 -1.86 4.39 3.75
C ILE A 28 -1.22 3.11 4.27
N GLN A 29 -2.05 2.17 4.74
CA GLN A 29 -1.61 0.85 5.17
C GLN A 29 -2.31 -0.24 4.36
N ILE A 30 -1.57 -1.28 3.98
CA ILE A 30 -2.07 -2.46 3.29
C ILE A 30 -1.70 -3.70 4.10
N ILE A 31 -2.71 -4.49 4.47
CA ILE A 31 -2.51 -5.75 5.18
C ILE A 31 -3.21 -6.91 4.46
N THR A 32 -2.58 -8.08 4.34
CA THR A 32 -3.29 -9.29 3.89
C THR A 32 -4.38 -9.65 4.89
N ILE A 33 -5.57 -10.01 4.39
CA ILE A 33 -6.69 -10.51 5.20
C ILE A 33 -7.13 -11.90 4.71
N GLY A 34 -7.52 -12.77 5.65
CA GLY A 34 -7.94 -14.15 5.37
C GLY A 34 -6.87 -15.21 5.66
N GLU A 35 -7.21 -16.47 5.39
CA GLU A 35 -6.35 -17.63 5.64
C GLU A 35 -5.15 -17.71 4.66
N GLN A 36 -4.24 -18.66 4.93
CA GLN A 36 -3.03 -18.86 4.13
C GLN A 36 -3.35 -19.03 2.63
N GLY A 37 -2.88 -18.08 1.81
CA GLY A 37 -3.10 -18.08 0.36
C GLY A 37 -4.28 -17.22 -0.10
N SER A 38 -4.92 -16.48 0.81
CA SER A 38 -5.89 -15.44 0.45
C SER A 38 -5.24 -14.38 -0.44
N SER A 39 -5.92 -14.05 -1.54
CA SER A 39 -5.55 -12.96 -2.44
C SER A 39 -6.25 -11.66 -2.02
N ARG A 40 -6.61 -11.48 -0.75
CA ARG A 40 -7.31 -10.29 -0.26
C ARG A 40 -6.43 -9.44 0.65
N VAL A 41 -6.60 -8.13 0.54
CA VAL A 41 -5.99 -7.15 1.42
C VAL A 41 -7.02 -6.17 1.97
N ARG A 42 -6.73 -5.63 3.14
CA ARG A 42 -7.38 -4.45 3.69
C ARG A 42 -6.47 -3.25 3.51
N LEU A 43 -6.99 -2.21 2.89
CA LEU A 43 -6.41 -0.89 2.76
C LEU A 43 -7.01 0.00 3.87
N SER A 44 -6.15 0.55 4.73
CA SER A 44 -6.54 1.58 5.70
C SER A 44 -6.02 2.93 5.22
N LEU A 45 -6.91 3.90 5.09
CA LEU A 45 -6.60 5.28 4.70
C LEU A 45 -6.76 6.17 5.92
N ASP A 46 -5.67 6.77 6.39
CA ASP A 46 -5.70 7.72 7.50
C ASP A 46 -5.76 9.16 6.97
N PRO A 47 -6.89 9.87 7.13
CA PRO A 47 -7.02 11.26 6.72
C PRO A 47 -6.50 12.24 7.77
N ASN A 48 -5.96 11.76 8.89
CA ASN A 48 -5.61 12.64 9.99
C ASN A 48 -4.39 13.50 9.69
N ARG A 49 -4.54 14.81 9.88
CA ARG A 49 -3.45 15.76 9.80
C ARG A 49 -2.77 15.88 11.15
N CYS A 50 -1.45 15.70 11.17
CA CYS A 50 -0.61 15.77 12.35
C CYS A 50 0.35 16.95 12.30
N SER A 51 0.67 17.51 13.47
CA SER A 51 1.92 18.24 13.64
C SER A 51 3.09 17.26 13.68
N LEU A 52 4.24 17.67 13.17
CA LEU A 52 5.46 16.89 13.19
C LEU A 52 6.42 17.39 14.28
N ASP A 53 7.22 16.49 14.83
CA ASP A 53 8.35 16.85 15.67
C ASP A 53 9.60 17.20 14.83
N SER A 54 10.72 17.45 15.52
CA SER A 54 11.99 17.82 14.87
C SER A 54 12.60 16.72 14.00
N PHE A 55 12.12 15.48 14.12
CA PHE A 55 12.55 14.34 13.32
C PHE A 55 11.56 14.03 12.18
N GLY A 56 10.46 14.77 12.09
CA GLY A 56 9.43 14.56 11.08
C GLY A 56 8.36 13.54 11.50
N GLU A 57 8.34 13.11 12.75
CA GLU A 57 7.39 12.10 13.25
C GLU A 57 6.07 12.75 13.68
N PRO A 58 4.90 12.11 13.40
CA PRO A 58 3.60 12.59 13.86
C PRO A 58 3.50 12.69 15.39
N LYS A 59 3.10 13.86 15.90
CA LYS A 59 3.01 14.13 17.35
C LYS A 59 1.58 14.36 17.84
N ALA A 60 0.85 15.29 17.23
CA ALA A 60 -0.54 15.58 17.60
C ALA A 60 -1.40 15.68 16.35
N CYS A 61 -2.38 14.79 16.25
CA CYS A 61 -3.20 14.62 15.06
C CYS A 61 -4.64 15.05 15.28
N THR A 62 -5.32 15.44 14.20
CA THR A 62 -6.78 15.47 14.17
C THR A 62 -7.35 14.09 14.52
N ARG A 63 -8.64 14.02 14.89
CA ARG A 63 -9.33 12.77 15.23
C ARG A 63 -10.49 12.51 14.28
N MET A 64 -10.14 12.11 13.07
CA MET A 64 -11.04 11.63 12.05
C MET A 64 -10.93 10.11 11.95
N ALA A 65 -12.04 9.46 11.62
CA ALA A 65 -12.05 8.01 11.43
C ALA A 65 -11.27 7.63 10.17
N SER A 66 -10.40 6.63 10.27
CA SER A 66 -9.75 6.04 9.11
C SER A 66 -10.76 5.26 8.27
N LEU A 67 -10.64 5.35 6.96
CA LEU A 67 -11.47 4.56 6.03
C LEU A 67 -10.79 3.21 5.76
N GLN A 68 -11.56 2.12 5.87
CA GLN A 68 -11.09 0.78 5.56
C GLN A 68 -11.78 0.26 4.30
N LEU A 69 -10.99 -0.19 3.32
CA LEU A 69 -11.45 -0.77 2.08
C LEU A 69 -10.85 -2.17 1.93
N GLU A 70 -11.63 -3.12 1.44
CA GLU A 70 -11.13 -4.46 1.13
C GLU A 70 -10.96 -4.60 -0.38
N ALA A 71 -9.87 -5.22 -0.81
CA ALA A 71 -9.54 -5.45 -2.20
C ALA A 71 -9.08 -6.89 -2.44
N ASP A 72 -9.49 -7.44 -3.57
CA ASP A 72 -8.84 -8.60 -4.17
C ASP A 72 -7.54 -8.15 -4.86
N VAL A 73 -6.53 -8.99 -4.82
CA VAL A 73 -5.20 -8.75 -5.39
C VAL A 73 -5.03 -9.62 -6.61
N GLU A 74 -4.69 -9.01 -7.74
CA GLU A 74 -4.39 -9.70 -8.99
C GLU A 74 -2.94 -9.44 -9.39
N LEU A 75 -2.22 -10.47 -9.81
CA LEU A 75 -0.91 -10.32 -10.43
C LEU A 75 -1.10 -9.83 -11.87
N LEU A 76 -0.50 -8.69 -12.21
CA LEU A 76 -0.48 -8.16 -13.57
C LEU A 76 0.77 -8.59 -14.33
N GLU A 77 1.93 -8.48 -13.70
CA GLU A 77 3.23 -8.72 -14.32
C GLU A 77 4.24 -9.21 -13.28
N GLU A 78 5.10 -10.13 -13.70
CA GLU A 78 6.22 -10.63 -12.91
C GLU A 78 7.47 -10.72 -13.80
N CYS A 79 8.53 -10.02 -13.41
CA CYS A 79 9.79 -9.95 -14.15
C CYS A 79 10.94 -9.61 -13.21
N ASP A 80 12.10 -10.25 -13.37
CA ASP A 80 13.30 -10.02 -12.53
C ASP A 80 13.00 -10.00 -11.02
N GLU A 81 12.20 -10.96 -10.54
CA GLU A 81 11.77 -11.08 -9.13
C GLU A 81 10.92 -9.89 -8.62
N LYS A 82 10.52 -8.97 -9.50
CA LYS A 82 9.57 -7.89 -9.22
C LYS A 82 8.16 -8.37 -9.54
N GLN A 83 7.20 -7.95 -8.73
CA GLN A 83 5.79 -8.25 -8.95
C GLN A 83 5.00 -6.96 -9.02
N LEU A 84 4.19 -6.81 -10.07
CA LEU A 84 3.21 -5.73 -10.20
C LEU A 84 1.82 -6.27 -9.95
N LEU A 85 1.15 -5.73 -8.95
CA LEU A 85 -0.14 -6.20 -8.46
C LEU A 85 -1.21 -5.12 -8.67
N ALA A 86 -2.40 -5.52 -9.11
CA ALA A 86 -3.60 -4.69 -9.08
C ALA A 86 -4.37 -4.92 -7.79
N LEU A 87 -4.85 -3.84 -7.17
CA LEU A 87 -5.81 -3.90 -6.07
C LEU A 87 -7.22 -3.64 -6.63
N LYS A 88 -8.05 -4.68 -6.65
CA LYS A 88 -9.42 -4.67 -7.14
C LYS A 88 -10.39 -4.53 -5.98
N PHE A 89 -10.93 -3.33 -5.79
CA PHE A 89 -11.95 -3.08 -4.79
C PHE A 89 -13.31 -3.56 -5.28
N GLY A 90 -14.08 -4.22 -4.40
CA GLY A 90 -15.43 -4.70 -4.73
C GLY A 90 -16.41 -3.53 -4.93
N GLY A 91 -17.18 -3.56 -6.02
CA GLY A 91 -18.00 -2.43 -6.46
C GLY A 91 -17.13 -1.33 -7.12
N SER A 92 -17.68 -0.59 -8.07
CA SER A 92 -16.94 0.35 -8.94
C SER A 92 -16.37 1.62 -8.25
N GLY A 93 -16.05 1.58 -6.95
CA GLY A 93 -15.81 2.77 -6.13
C GLY A 93 -14.48 2.85 -5.39
N GLY A 94 -13.54 1.91 -5.58
CA GLY A 94 -12.21 2.00 -4.97
C GLY A 94 -11.21 2.80 -5.79
N PRO A 95 -10.13 3.33 -5.17
CA PRO A 95 -9.10 4.05 -5.89
C PRO A 95 -8.32 3.13 -6.84
N ALA A 96 -7.98 3.63 -8.03
CA ALA A 96 -7.10 2.92 -8.96
C ALA A 96 -5.67 2.86 -8.42
N LEU A 97 -5.32 1.72 -7.83
CA LEU A 97 -4.04 1.47 -7.17
C LEU A 97 -3.34 0.26 -7.77
N ARG A 98 -2.02 0.36 -7.91
CA ARG A 98 -1.14 -0.80 -8.15
C ARG A 98 -0.05 -0.85 -7.12
N LEU A 99 0.30 -2.06 -6.70
CA LEU A 99 1.36 -2.32 -5.75
C LEU A 99 2.52 -3.01 -6.48
N ALA A 100 3.65 -2.34 -6.57
CA ALA A 100 4.89 -2.94 -7.04
C ALA A 100 5.67 -3.46 -5.84
N LEU A 101 5.88 -4.77 -5.78
CA LEU A 101 6.77 -5.41 -4.83
C LEU A 101 8.14 -5.58 -5.50
N LEU A 102 9.18 -5.04 -4.88
CA LEU A 102 10.55 -5.17 -5.35
C LEU A 102 11.32 -6.07 -4.38
N PRO A 103 12.17 -6.97 -4.89
CA PRO A 103 13.00 -7.80 -4.03
C PRO A 103 13.98 -6.91 -3.26
N LEU A 104 14.08 -7.13 -1.94
CA LEU A 104 15.30 -6.79 -1.21
C LEU A 104 16.08 -8.07 -1.00
N CYS A 105 17.02 -8.34 -1.90
CA CYS A 105 17.99 -9.41 -1.71
C CYS A 105 18.98 -8.99 -0.62
N GLY A 106 18.67 -9.30 0.65
CA GLY A 106 19.58 -9.15 1.77
C GLY A 106 19.62 -10.42 2.61
N GLN A 107 20.82 -10.90 2.96
CA GLN A 107 20.98 -12.03 3.87
C GLN A 107 20.48 -11.64 5.27
N GLY A 108 19.22 -11.91 5.57
CA GLY A 108 18.76 -12.02 6.96
C GLY A 108 17.42 -11.38 7.32
N HIS A 109 16.88 -10.41 6.56
CA HIS A 109 15.62 -9.77 6.93
C HIS A 109 14.76 -9.34 5.72
N GLU A 110 13.51 -9.80 5.75
CA GLU A 110 12.40 -9.61 4.78
C GLU A 110 11.87 -8.17 4.75
N ALA A 111 12.72 -7.17 4.55
CA ALA A 111 12.20 -5.86 4.19
C ALA A 111 11.69 -5.95 2.74
N ILE A 112 10.48 -5.48 2.46
CA ILE A 112 10.05 -5.26 1.07
C ILE A 112 10.20 -3.77 0.78
N VAL A 113 10.93 -3.41 -0.28
CA VAL A 113 10.74 -2.10 -0.90
C VAL A 113 9.50 -2.24 -1.78
N ALA A 114 8.37 -1.77 -1.25
CA ALA A 114 7.14 -1.71 -2.02
C ALA A 114 6.93 -0.28 -2.51
N ARG A 115 6.26 -0.15 -3.65
CA ARG A 115 5.81 1.14 -4.17
C ARG A 115 4.33 1.05 -4.45
N LEU A 116 3.57 2.00 -3.92
CA LEU A 116 2.17 2.19 -4.27
C LEU A 116 2.10 3.18 -5.43
N LEU A 117 1.63 2.71 -6.58
CA LEU A 117 1.34 3.54 -7.74
C LEU A 117 -0.13 3.95 -7.69
N ILE A 118 -0.36 5.26 -7.71
CA ILE A 118 -1.68 5.87 -7.61
C ILE A 118 -2.03 6.46 -8.97
N PHE A 119 -3.16 6.02 -9.51
CA PHE A 119 -3.62 6.41 -10.83
C PHE A 119 -4.76 7.42 -10.76
N GLY A 120 -4.76 8.38 -11.68
CA GLY A 120 -5.89 9.27 -11.91
C GLY A 120 -6.97 8.64 -12.79
N GLU A 121 -8.06 9.37 -13.00
CA GLU A 121 -9.23 8.88 -13.75
C GLU A 121 -8.94 8.60 -15.22
N SER A 122 -7.93 9.25 -15.81
CA SER A 122 -7.51 9.00 -17.19
C SER A 122 -6.50 7.86 -17.33
N GLY A 123 -6.14 7.21 -16.21
CA GLY A 123 -5.13 6.15 -16.16
C GLY A 123 -3.70 6.65 -16.10
N GLU A 124 -3.49 7.95 -15.86
CA GLU A 124 -2.17 8.55 -15.64
C GLU A 124 -1.65 8.23 -14.24
N VAL A 125 -0.34 8.03 -14.08
CA VAL A 125 0.27 7.91 -12.75
C VAL A 125 0.33 9.30 -12.12
N ARG A 126 -0.35 9.47 -10.97
CA ARG A 126 -0.37 10.70 -10.20
C ARG A 126 0.69 10.75 -9.11
N ALA A 127 0.94 9.60 -8.48
CA ALA A 127 1.95 9.48 -7.44
C ALA A 127 2.55 8.08 -7.41
N ILE A 128 3.81 8.01 -6.98
CA ILE A 128 4.51 6.78 -6.64
C ILE A 128 4.98 6.95 -5.20
N VAL A 129 4.41 6.17 -4.29
CA VAL A 129 4.65 6.31 -2.86
C VAL A 129 5.51 5.15 -2.38
N PRO A 130 6.66 5.42 -1.73
CA PRO A 130 7.41 4.36 -1.09
C PRO A 130 6.58 3.78 0.07
N MET A 131 6.58 2.46 0.17
CA MET A 131 6.00 1.74 1.28
C MET A 131 7.09 0.94 1.99
N GLN A 132 6.99 0.88 3.31
CA GLN A 132 7.85 0.12 4.19
C GLN A 132 7.06 -0.99 4.89
N GLY A 133 7.73 -2.06 5.26
CA GLY A 133 7.13 -3.17 5.98
C GLY A 133 7.72 -4.51 5.58
N TRP A 134 6.91 -5.56 5.72
CA TRP A 134 7.35 -6.93 5.53
C TRP A 134 6.31 -7.75 4.75
N SER A 135 6.75 -8.83 4.11
CA SER A 135 5.89 -9.90 3.61
C SER A 135 6.66 -11.21 3.69
N ALA A 136 5.97 -12.25 4.13
CA ALA A 136 6.50 -13.61 4.01
C ALA A 136 6.31 -14.06 2.55
N GLY A 137 7.39 -14.35 1.82
CA GLY A 137 7.24 -14.91 0.48
C GLY A 137 8.29 -14.56 -0.56
N CYS A 138 9.51 -14.15 -0.18
CA CYS A 138 10.63 -14.31 -1.10
C CYS A 138 10.77 -15.81 -1.39
N VAL A 139 10.33 -16.25 -2.56
CA VAL A 139 10.59 -17.60 -3.04
C VAL A 139 12.10 -17.67 -3.22
N LYS A 140 12.81 -18.31 -2.28
CA LYS A 140 14.16 -18.78 -2.56
C LYS A 140 14.06 -19.67 -3.80
N ALA A 141 14.70 -19.24 -4.88
CA ALA A 141 15.11 -20.18 -5.93
C ALA A 141 16.03 -21.26 -5.32
#